data_AF-L2F8R5-F1
#
_entry.id   AF-L2F8R5-F1
#
_cell.length_a   1.000
_cell.length_b   1.000
_cell.length_c   1.000
_cell.angle_alpha   90.00
_cell.angle_beta   90.00
_cell.angle_gamma   90.00
#
_symmetry.space_group_name_H-M   'P 1'
#
loop_
_entity.id
_entity.type
_entity.pdbx_description
1 polymer ?
#
loop_
_entity_poly.entity_id
_entity_poly.type
_entity_poly.pdbx_seq_one_letter_code
_entity_poly.pdbx_strand_id
1 'polypeptide(L)'
;MFDKFDKKPAVFELATHSESIRYCMPKNYWHAVQLGLYQTVLKDHWTVLPKSKCAYKLSQLKRFQITKSDAAFTVHQLLTNKYYWFHQKAIVIALLPLYPAKVFKFLHNNRYLLVRKYYLGVYVALCHHFKQSIDEKLLKKLPSDDINTVCLLNNIVHHTTQSKLDTLNHFLLNNHLTKLTVYDKNQQLSVNNLTCHHVDPVQQNMPLVSILVTVYNASDTIVACIDSLLNQSYKNLQIIIINDCSTDDSLQKLQALKNKDKRIVLIDLPKNVGTFVAKNIGATYATGEFITCQDSDDFAHPQKIEQQTLPLLSDKNLIATLSDWLRIDEHGQFYIRQFYPFLRQNPASPLFRRKLVMQKTGLWHNVRTGADSEFLERLKVVFGNHAIARIKLPLTFASHRDNSLMTSKEFGIYNQKSALDRLDYWEHWRLWHIDCLSKQKMPVIPNVNMPTEHVKLFSIPKKLVLKSEDIDYCLLHHKVY
;
A
#
# COMPACT_ATOMS: atom_id res chain seq x y z
N MET A 1 6.31 -19.68 0.08
CA MET A 1 6.52 -18.32 0.65
C MET A 1 6.19 -17.20 -0.34
N PHE A 2 6.21 -17.47 -1.66
CA PHE A 2 5.92 -16.50 -2.71
C PHE A 2 4.73 -16.95 -3.55
N ASP A 3 3.79 -16.04 -3.80
CA ASP A 3 2.68 -16.31 -4.72
C ASP A 3 2.91 -15.53 -6.02
N LYS A 4 2.94 -16.25 -7.15
CA LYS A 4 2.78 -15.67 -8.48
C LYS A 4 1.29 -15.45 -8.75
N PHE A 5 0.96 -14.39 -9.46
CA PHE A 5 -0.43 -14.10 -9.81
C PHE A 5 -0.74 -14.73 -11.18
N ASP A 6 -1.60 -15.76 -11.22
CA ASP A 6 -1.88 -16.51 -12.47
C ASP A 6 -3.10 -15.99 -13.26
N LYS A 7 -3.91 -15.11 -12.67
CA LYS A 7 -5.11 -14.59 -13.33
C LYS A 7 -4.79 -13.35 -14.15
N LYS A 8 -5.30 -13.27 -15.40
CA LYS A 8 -5.33 -12.02 -16.16
C LYS A 8 -6.06 -10.94 -15.33
N PRO A 9 -5.46 -9.76 -15.10
CA PRO A 9 -6.13 -8.73 -14.32
C PRO A 9 -7.42 -8.28 -15.02
N ALA A 10 -8.43 -7.91 -14.22
CA ALA A 10 -9.77 -7.55 -14.70
C ALA A 10 -9.76 -6.43 -15.77
N VAL A 11 -8.71 -5.61 -15.79
CA VAL A 11 -8.44 -4.58 -16.80
C VAL A 11 -8.37 -5.16 -18.22
N PHE A 12 -7.79 -6.35 -18.41
CA PHE A 12 -7.72 -7.01 -19.72
C PHE A 12 -9.09 -7.50 -20.16
N GLU A 13 -9.89 -8.05 -19.23
CA GLU A 13 -11.26 -8.44 -19.56
C GLU A 13 -12.06 -7.23 -20.03
N LEU A 14 -11.96 -6.09 -19.35
CA LEU A 14 -12.64 -4.87 -19.78
C LEU A 14 -12.08 -4.28 -21.09
N ALA A 15 -10.79 -4.46 -21.39
CA ALA A 15 -10.16 -3.94 -22.61
C ALA A 15 -10.51 -4.72 -23.89
N THR A 16 -10.87 -6.00 -23.77
CA THR A 16 -11.19 -6.87 -24.94
C THR A 16 -12.53 -6.59 -25.63
N HIS A 17 -13.35 -5.67 -25.10
CA HIS A 17 -14.67 -5.37 -25.65
C HIS A 17 -14.60 -4.12 -26.55
N SER A 18 -15.11 -4.23 -27.78
CA SER A 18 -15.19 -3.13 -28.75
C SER A 18 -15.98 -1.93 -28.19
N GLU A 19 -15.78 -0.74 -28.77
CA GLU A 19 -16.53 0.47 -28.40
C GLU A 19 -18.06 0.28 -28.39
N SER A 20 -18.57 -0.62 -29.23
CA SER A 20 -19.99 -0.97 -29.36
C SER A 20 -20.51 -2.02 -28.36
N ILE A 21 -19.65 -2.88 -27.80
CA ILE A 21 -20.06 -3.99 -26.89
C ILE A 21 -19.91 -3.58 -25.41
N ARG A 22 -19.44 -2.37 -25.17
CA ARG A 22 -18.67 -1.97 -24.00
C ARG A 22 -19.22 -2.48 -22.64
N TYR A 23 -20.53 -2.55 -22.34
CA TYR A 23 -20.97 -2.91 -20.97
C TYR A 23 -22.31 -3.66 -20.77
N CYS A 24 -22.73 -4.56 -21.67
CA CYS A 24 -24.03 -5.23 -21.54
C CYS A 24 -24.05 -6.52 -20.67
N MET A 25 -22.90 -7.01 -20.19
CA MET A 25 -22.82 -8.29 -19.45
C MET A 25 -22.73 -8.07 -17.92
N PRO A 26 -23.53 -8.78 -17.08
CA PRO A 26 -23.48 -8.66 -15.61
C PRO A 26 -22.08 -8.82 -14.99
N LYS A 27 -21.23 -9.66 -15.60
CA LYS A 27 -19.85 -9.90 -15.15
C LYS A 27 -19.00 -8.62 -15.21
N ASN A 28 -19.23 -7.76 -16.21
CA ASN A 28 -18.46 -6.54 -16.44
C ASN A 28 -18.75 -5.48 -15.39
N TYR A 29 -19.99 -5.37 -14.90
CA TYR A 29 -20.32 -4.54 -13.74
C TYR A 29 -19.55 -4.93 -12.49
N TRP A 30 -19.44 -6.24 -12.24
CA TRP A 30 -18.72 -6.72 -11.08
C TRP A 30 -17.22 -6.46 -11.20
N HIS A 31 -16.62 -6.66 -12.37
CA HIS A 31 -15.23 -6.26 -12.63
C HIS A 31 -15.00 -4.76 -12.48
N ALA A 32 -15.91 -3.93 -13.00
CA ALA A 32 -15.82 -2.48 -12.85
C ALA A 32 -15.83 -2.07 -11.37
N VAL A 33 -16.72 -2.65 -10.56
CA VAL A 33 -16.75 -2.42 -9.11
C VAL A 33 -15.51 -2.96 -8.39
N GLN A 34 -14.99 -4.13 -8.79
CA GLN A 34 -13.74 -4.67 -8.25
C GLN A 34 -12.54 -3.78 -8.58
N LEU A 35 -12.56 -3.13 -9.74
CA LEU A 35 -11.60 -2.11 -10.16
C LEU A 35 -11.94 -0.71 -9.62
N GLY A 36 -12.97 -0.56 -8.79
CA GLY A 36 -13.35 0.72 -8.21
C GLY A 36 -13.80 1.79 -9.22
N LEU A 37 -14.29 1.40 -10.40
CA LEU A 37 -14.84 2.28 -11.44
C LEU A 37 -16.27 2.73 -11.07
N TYR A 38 -16.42 3.27 -9.86
CA TYR A 38 -17.73 3.53 -9.27
C TYR A 38 -18.46 4.66 -10.00
N GLN A 39 -17.77 5.70 -10.48
CA GLN A 39 -18.42 6.80 -11.21
C GLN A 39 -18.92 6.33 -12.57
N THR A 40 -18.10 5.57 -13.29
CA THR A 40 -18.40 4.98 -14.60
C THR A 40 -19.66 4.12 -14.51
N VAL A 41 -19.73 3.25 -13.50
CA VAL A 41 -20.93 2.41 -13.23
C VAL A 41 -22.19 3.23 -12.98
N LEU A 42 -22.07 4.45 -12.44
CA LEU A 42 -23.22 5.31 -12.10
C LEU A 42 -23.65 6.22 -13.26
N LYS A 43 -22.72 6.71 -14.08
CA LYS A 43 -22.97 7.69 -15.15
C LYS A 43 -23.49 7.07 -16.43
N ASP A 44 -22.96 5.93 -16.82
CA ASP A 44 -23.14 5.45 -18.20
C ASP A 44 -24.47 4.70 -18.41
N HIS A 45 -25.38 4.75 -17.43
CA HIS A 45 -26.72 4.15 -17.48
C HIS A 45 -26.75 2.73 -18.09
N TRP A 46 -25.71 1.93 -17.85
CA TRP A 46 -25.64 0.56 -18.35
C TRP A 46 -26.95 -0.16 -17.96
N THR A 47 -27.54 -0.98 -18.85
CA THR A 47 -28.80 -1.69 -18.58
C THR A 47 -28.68 -2.58 -17.34
N VAL A 48 -29.25 -2.16 -16.22
CA VAL A 48 -29.05 -2.82 -14.92
C VAL A 48 -29.88 -4.10 -14.81
N LEU A 49 -29.25 -5.24 -15.05
CA LEU A 49 -29.83 -6.56 -14.76
C LEU A 49 -29.97 -6.80 -13.23
N PRO A 50 -30.91 -7.65 -12.77
CA PRO A 50 -31.15 -7.88 -11.34
C PRO A 50 -29.90 -8.28 -10.54
N LYS A 51 -28.99 -9.07 -11.12
CA LYS A 51 -27.72 -9.47 -10.48
C LYS A 51 -26.68 -8.34 -10.43
N SER A 52 -26.70 -7.38 -11.37
CA SER A 52 -25.81 -6.20 -11.34
C SER A 52 -26.32 -5.07 -10.44
N LYS A 53 -27.54 -5.18 -9.88
CA LYS A 53 -28.04 -4.25 -8.84
C LYS A 53 -27.12 -4.18 -7.61
N CYS A 54 -26.42 -5.26 -7.26
CA CYS A 54 -25.43 -5.25 -6.18
C CYS A 54 -24.28 -4.28 -6.50
N ALA A 55 -23.72 -4.39 -7.71
CA ALA A 55 -22.61 -3.57 -8.16
C ALA A 55 -23.01 -2.09 -8.17
N TYR A 56 -24.17 -1.76 -8.73
CA TYR A 56 -24.70 -0.40 -8.76
C TYR A 56 -24.89 0.18 -7.33
N LYS A 57 -25.52 -0.57 -6.42
CA LYS A 57 -25.74 -0.13 -5.04
C LYS A 57 -24.44 0.08 -4.26
N LEU A 58 -23.45 -0.78 -4.48
CA LEU A 58 -22.11 -0.60 -3.89
C LEU A 58 -21.44 0.67 -4.41
N SER A 59 -21.54 0.95 -5.72
CA SER A 59 -21.03 2.20 -6.31
C SER A 59 -21.71 3.42 -5.69
N GLN A 60 -23.03 3.40 -5.53
CA GLN A 60 -23.77 4.48 -4.86
C GLN A 60 -23.27 4.72 -3.44
N LEU A 61 -23.10 3.66 -2.64
CA LEU A 61 -22.59 3.78 -1.26
C LEU A 61 -21.16 4.32 -1.23
N LYS A 62 -20.30 3.92 -2.17
CA LYS A 62 -18.90 4.36 -2.25
C LYS A 62 -18.76 5.82 -2.68
N ARG A 63 -19.64 6.32 -3.54
CA ARG A 63 -19.55 7.68 -4.10
C ARG A 63 -20.37 8.70 -3.32
N PHE A 64 -21.58 8.33 -2.93
CA PHE A 64 -22.53 9.30 -2.39
C PHE A 64 -22.74 9.20 -0.90
N GLN A 65 -22.29 8.11 -0.23
CA GLN A 65 -22.62 7.80 1.16
C GLN A 65 -23.97 8.39 1.55
N ILE A 66 -25.01 7.82 0.90
CA ILE A 66 -26.42 8.20 0.99
C ILE A 66 -26.75 8.56 2.45
N THR A 67 -27.68 9.49 2.66
CA THR A 67 -28.18 9.91 3.98
C THR A 67 -28.22 8.72 4.97
N LYS A 68 -27.91 8.95 6.27
CA LYS A 68 -27.78 7.85 7.26
C LYS A 68 -28.98 6.87 7.25
N SER A 69 -30.18 7.35 6.94
CA SER A 69 -31.40 6.54 6.79
C SER A 69 -31.41 5.68 5.52
N ASP A 70 -31.17 6.27 4.34
CA ASP A 70 -31.28 5.56 3.06
C ASP A 70 -30.10 4.60 2.83
N ALA A 71 -28.92 4.97 3.32
CA ALA A 71 -27.77 4.07 3.37
C ALA A 71 -28.04 2.86 4.27
N ALA A 72 -28.74 3.03 5.39
CA ALA A 72 -29.00 1.93 6.33
C ALA A 72 -29.87 0.82 5.71
N PHE A 73 -30.92 1.19 4.97
CA PHE A 73 -31.75 0.21 4.25
C PHE A 73 -30.94 -0.51 3.16
N THR A 74 -30.19 0.24 2.35
CA THR A 74 -29.36 -0.31 1.27
C THR A 74 -28.29 -1.27 1.80
N VAL A 75 -27.60 -0.90 2.88
CA VAL A 75 -26.59 -1.73 3.57
C VAL A 75 -27.22 -3.01 4.10
N HIS A 76 -28.37 -2.92 4.77
CA HIS A 76 -29.08 -4.09 5.27
C HIS A 76 -29.42 -5.05 4.13
N GLN A 77 -30.02 -4.52 3.06
CA GLN A 77 -30.40 -5.31 1.89
C GLN A 77 -29.18 -5.97 1.22
N LEU A 78 -28.04 -5.28 1.10
CA LEU A 78 -26.82 -5.87 0.53
C LEU A 78 -26.28 -7.04 1.37
N LEU A 79 -26.40 -6.97 2.69
CA LEU A 79 -25.89 -8.00 3.60
C LEU A 79 -26.81 -9.22 3.72
N THR A 80 -28.14 -9.02 3.71
CA THR A 80 -29.10 -10.09 4.01
C THR A 80 -29.75 -10.71 2.78
N ASN A 81 -29.67 -10.07 1.61
CA ASN A 81 -30.31 -10.59 0.42
C ASN A 81 -29.59 -11.83 -0.12
N LYS A 82 -30.32 -12.95 -0.18
CA LYS A 82 -29.81 -14.24 -0.67
C LYS A 82 -29.24 -14.16 -2.08
N TYR A 83 -29.72 -13.26 -2.95
CA TYR A 83 -29.17 -13.12 -4.32
C TYR A 83 -27.67 -12.75 -4.35
N TYR A 84 -27.12 -12.20 -3.26
CA TYR A 84 -25.74 -11.72 -3.20
C TYR A 84 -24.78 -12.63 -2.45
N TRP A 85 -25.20 -13.87 -2.13
CA TRP A 85 -24.42 -14.77 -1.28
C TRP A 85 -23.01 -15.07 -1.83
N PHE A 86 -22.87 -15.20 -3.16
CA PHE A 86 -21.57 -15.38 -3.83
C PHE A 86 -20.63 -14.17 -3.66
N HIS A 87 -21.20 -12.97 -3.46
CA HIS A 87 -20.46 -11.71 -3.29
C HIS A 87 -20.31 -11.31 -1.82
N GLN A 88 -20.85 -12.08 -0.87
CA GLN A 88 -20.98 -11.68 0.53
C GLN A 88 -19.67 -11.20 1.16
N LYS A 89 -18.56 -11.91 0.93
CA LYS A 89 -17.25 -11.50 1.45
C LYS A 89 -16.81 -10.13 0.89
N ALA A 90 -16.97 -9.92 -0.42
CA ALA A 90 -16.62 -8.66 -1.07
C ALA A 90 -17.51 -7.50 -0.60
N ILE A 91 -18.80 -7.76 -0.39
CA ILE A 91 -19.75 -6.80 0.20
C ILE A 91 -19.31 -6.43 1.61
N VAL A 92 -19.00 -7.40 2.47
CA VAL A 92 -18.50 -7.15 3.83
C VAL A 92 -17.23 -6.29 3.79
N ILE A 93 -16.25 -6.65 2.95
CA ILE A 93 -15.01 -5.86 2.79
C ILE A 93 -15.31 -4.42 2.34
N ALA A 94 -16.24 -4.25 1.41
CA ALA A 94 -16.59 -2.94 0.88
C ALA A 94 -17.31 -2.06 1.92
N LEU A 95 -18.19 -2.65 2.73
CA LEU A 95 -19.04 -1.96 3.70
C LEU A 95 -18.35 -1.73 5.04
N LEU A 96 -17.41 -2.59 5.44
CA LEU A 96 -16.80 -2.55 6.77
C LEU A 96 -16.15 -1.20 7.13
N PRO A 97 -15.41 -0.50 6.23
CA PRO A 97 -14.90 0.85 6.51
C PRO A 97 -15.95 1.95 6.58
N LEU A 98 -17.16 1.72 6.06
CA LEU A 98 -18.21 2.73 5.94
C LEU A 98 -19.29 2.56 7.01
N TYR A 99 -19.65 1.31 7.31
CA TYR A 99 -20.76 0.95 8.20
C TYR A 99 -20.38 -0.20 9.15
N PRO A 100 -19.31 -0.05 9.97
CA PRO A 100 -18.81 -1.14 10.81
C PRO A 100 -19.85 -1.68 11.79
N ALA A 101 -20.70 -0.81 12.36
CA ALA A 101 -21.77 -1.22 13.28
C ALA A 101 -22.83 -2.11 12.61
N LYS A 102 -23.14 -1.87 11.33
CA LYS A 102 -24.10 -2.69 10.57
C LYS A 102 -23.50 -4.05 10.22
N VAL A 103 -22.23 -4.09 9.83
CA VAL A 103 -21.49 -5.35 9.61
C VAL A 103 -21.40 -6.14 10.91
N PHE A 104 -21.14 -5.48 12.04
CA PHE A 104 -21.08 -6.12 13.35
C PHE A 104 -22.41 -6.79 13.71
N LYS A 105 -23.53 -6.05 13.64
CA LYS A 105 -24.88 -6.59 13.88
C LYS A 105 -25.21 -7.76 12.93
N PHE A 106 -24.82 -7.65 11.66
CA PHE A 106 -25.01 -8.72 10.69
C PHE A 106 -24.26 -10.00 11.09
N LEU A 107 -22.98 -9.92 11.44
CA LEU A 107 -22.19 -11.09 11.88
C LEU A 107 -22.70 -11.65 13.21
N HIS A 108 -23.09 -10.77 14.15
CA HIS A 108 -23.68 -11.16 15.42
C HIS A 108 -24.94 -12.01 15.23
N ASN A 109 -25.84 -11.60 14.31
CA ASN A 109 -27.06 -12.33 14.00
C ASN A 109 -26.82 -13.58 13.12
N ASN A 110 -25.64 -13.73 12.52
CA ASN A 110 -25.30 -14.81 11.60
C ASN A 110 -24.05 -15.58 12.08
N ARG A 111 -24.05 -16.03 13.35
CA ARG A 111 -22.87 -16.65 13.98
C ARG A 111 -22.35 -17.89 13.25
N TYR A 112 -23.17 -18.57 12.43
CA TYR A 112 -22.72 -19.67 11.57
C TYR A 112 -21.63 -19.24 10.57
N LEU A 113 -21.53 -17.96 10.20
CA LEU A 113 -20.47 -17.44 9.33
C LEU A 113 -19.10 -17.43 10.03
N LEU A 114 -19.07 -17.39 11.37
CA LEU A 114 -17.85 -17.32 12.18
C LEU A 114 -17.03 -18.62 12.13
N VAL A 115 -17.53 -19.69 11.51
CA VAL A 115 -16.70 -20.87 11.17
C VAL A 115 -15.61 -20.52 10.16
N ARG A 116 -15.78 -19.43 9.39
CA ARG A 116 -14.78 -18.95 8.43
C ARG A 116 -13.82 -17.97 9.12
N LYS A 117 -12.52 -18.29 9.11
CA LYS A 117 -11.44 -17.50 9.74
C LYS A 117 -11.55 -15.99 9.51
N TYR A 118 -11.82 -15.57 8.27
CA TYR A 118 -12.00 -14.15 7.93
C TYR A 118 -13.13 -13.48 8.73
N TYR A 119 -14.32 -14.08 8.78
CA TYR A 119 -15.45 -13.49 9.49
C TYR A 119 -15.27 -13.55 11.01
N LEU A 120 -14.61 -14.59 11.52
CA LEU A 120 -14.23 -14.67 12.93
C LEU A 120 -13.29 -13.52 13.32
N GLY A 121 -12.22 -13.30 12.57
CA GLY A 121 -11.27 -12.20 12.81
C GLY A 121 -11.93 -10.82 12.76
N VAL A 122 -12.78 -10.58 11.75
CA VAL A 122 -13.58 -9.34 11.65
C VAL A 122 -14.50 -9.18 12.85
N TYR A 123 -15.21 -10.23 13.26
CA TYR A 123 -16.15 -10.17 14.38
C TYR A 123 -15.43 -9.85 15.71
N VAL A 124 -14.32 -10.53 16.00
CA VAL A 124 -13.51 -10.28 17.21
C VAL A 124 -12.94 -8.87 17.21
N ALA A 125 -12.41 -8.39 16.07
CA ALA A 125 -11.92 -7.03 15.95
C ALA A 125 -13.01 -5.98 16.17
N LEU A 126 -14.24 -6.24 15.69
CA LEU A 126 -15.39 -5.36 15.92
C LEU A 126 -15.89 -5.40 17.37
N CYS A 127 -15.85 -6.56 18.05
CA CYS A 127 -16.14 -6.62 19.48
C CYS A 127 -15.18 -5.71 20.27
N HIS A 128 -13.88 -5.81 19.99
CA HIS A 128 -12.86 -4.95 20.61
C HIS A 128 -13.13 -3.47 20.31
N HIS A 129 -13.35 -3.11 19.04
CA HIS A 129 -13.63 -1.74 18.63
C HIS A 129 -14.86 -1.13 19.33
N PHE A 130 -15.95 -1.90 19.46
CA PHE A 130 -17.17 -1.47 20.13
C PHE A 130 -17.20 -1.77 21.64
N LYS A 131 -16.04 -2.10 22.24
CA LYS A 131 -15.89 -2.41 23.67
C LYS A 131 -16.91 -3.45 24.18
N GLN A 132 -17.22 -4.43 23.36
CA GLN A 132 -18.09 -5.56 23.71
C GLN A 132 -17.28 -6.69 24.34
N SER A 133 -17.91 -7.50 25.20
CA SER A 133 -17.25 -8.68 25.75
C SER A 133 -16.86 -9.68 24.65
N ILE A 134 -15.67 -10.25 24.78
CA ILE A 134 -15.13 -11.22 23.83
C ILE A 134 -15.08 -12.58 24.52
N ASP A 135 -15.82 -13.55 23.97
CA ASP A 135 -15.79 -14.92 24.44
C ASP A 135 -14.41 -15.55 24.18
N GLU A 136 -13.73 -16.00 25.24
CA GLU A 136 -12.43 -16.67 25.16
C GLU A 136 -12.43 -17.87 24.21
N LYS A 137 -13.56 -18.58 24.09
CA LYS A 137 -13.69 -19.71 23.15
C LYS A 137 -13.58 -19.25 21.70
N LEU A 138 -13.92 -18.00 21.38
CA LEU A 138 -13.73 -17.42 20.04
C LEU A 138 -12.26 -17.06 19.81
N LEU A 139 -11.57 -16.52 20.82
CA LEU A 139 -10.13 -16.24 20.73
C LEU A 139 -9.33 -17.51 20.46
N LYS A 140 -9.65 -18.61 21.16
CA LYS A 140 -9.01 -19.92 20.97
C LYS A 140 -9.26 -20.55 19.59
N LYS A 141 -10.25 -20.08 18.83
CA LYS A 141 -10.52 -20.52 17.45
C LYS A 141 -9.71 -19.77 16.40
N LEU A 142 -9.07 -18.66 16.77
CA LEU A 142 -8.19 -17.94 15.85
C LEU A 142 -6.88 -18.73 15.65
N PRO A 143 -6.36 -18.82 14.42
CA PRO A 143 -5.12 -19.54 14.12
C PRO A 143 -3.90 -18.84 14.74
N SER A 144 -3.18 -19.52 15.64
CA SER A 144 -2.03 -18.95 16.37
C SER A 144 -0.80 -18.68 15.49
N ASP A 145 -0.73 -19.29 14.31
CA ASP A 145 0.36 -19.16 13.33
C ASP A 145 0.12 -18.09 12.26
N ASP A 146 -1.00 -17.36 12.33
CA ASP A 146 -1.36 -16.30 11.38
C ASP A 146 -1.02 -14.91 11.95
N ILE A 147 -0.25 -14.12 11.21
CA ILE A 147 0.15 -12.77 11.63
C ILE A 147 -1.03 -11.85 11.93
N ASN A 148 -2.17 -12.02 11.25
CA ASN A 148 -3.35 -11.19 11.51
C ASN A 148 -3.97 -11.51 12.87
N THR A 149 -3.91 -12.77 13.28
CA THR A 149 -4.29 -13.21 14.62
C THR A 149 -3.31 -12.69 15.65
N VAL A 150 -2.00 -12.78 15.39
CA VAL A 150 -0.96 -12.21 16.27
C VAL A 150 -1.20 -10.72 16.51
N CYS A 151 -1.42 -9.92 15.46
CA CYS A 151 -1.73 -8.50 15.59
C CYS A 151 -3.05 -8.26 16.35
N LEU A 152 -4.09 -9.04 16.08
CA LEU A 152 -5.37 -8.91 16.76
C LEU A 152 -5.25 -9.19 18.27
N LEU A 153 -4.56 -10.26 18.64
CA LEU A 153 -4.31 -10.61 20.04
C LEU A 153 -3.38 -9.60 20.72
N ASN A 154 -2.39 -9.05 20.00
CA ASN A 154 -1.55 -7.96 20.50
C ASN A 154 -2.35 -6.70 20.86
N ASN A 155 -3.45 -6.43 20.15
CA ASN A 155 -4.31 -5.30 20.47
C ASN A 155 -5.28 -5.59 21.65
N ILE A 156 -5.65 -6.85 21.86
CA ILE A 156 -6.71 -7.23 22.81
C ILE A 156 -6.15 -7.71 24.15
N VAL A 157 -5.15 -8.59 24.11
CA VAL A 157 -4.68 -9.40 25.24
C VAL A 157 -3.34 -8.91 25.78
N HIS A 158 -2.44 -8.42 24.91
CA HIS A 158 -1.09 -8.04 25.30
C HIS A 158 -0.98 -6.54 25.58
N HIS A 159 -0.50 -6.19 26.78
CA HIS A 159 -0.45 -4.79 27.22
C HIS A 159 0.98 -4.27 27.43
N THR A 160 1.99 -5.14 27.43
CA THR A 160 3.40 -4.75 27.60
C THR A 160 4.16 -4.85 26.29
N THR A 161 5.17 -4.00 26.10
CA THR A 161 6.08 -4.06 24.94
C THR A 161 6.70 -5.46 24.77
N GLN A 162 7.16 -6.06 25.88
CA GLN A 162 7.78 -7.39 25.85
C GLN A 162 6.82 -8.48 25.37
N SER A 163 5.59 -8.55 25.93
CA SER A 163 4.62 -9.59 25.52
C SER A 163 4.17 -9.44 24.06
N LYS A 164 4.05 -8.19 23.57
CA LYS A 164 3.77 -7.92 22.15
C LYS A 164 4.92 -8.37 21.25
N LEU A 165 6.17 -8.08 21.64
CA LEU A 165 7.38 -8.51 20.93
C LEU A 165 7.53 -10.02 20.92
N ASP A 166 7.30 -10.71 22.04
CA ASP A 166 7.45 -12.17 22.14
C ASP A 166 6.53 -12.88 21.16
N THR A 167 5.26 -12.46 21.09
CA THR A 167 4.27 -13.04 20.17
C THR A 167 4.62 -12.73 18.70
N LEU A 168 5.07 -11.51 18.41
CA LEU A 168 5.53 -11.14 17.08
C LEU A 168 6.76 -11.95 16.67
N ASN A 169 7.76 -12.06 17.55
CA ASN A 169 9.00 -12.78 17.30
C ASN A 169 8.78 -14.27 17.14
N HIS A 170 7.83 -14.86 17.88
CA HIS A 170 7.42 -16.25 17.66
C HIS A 170 6.94 -16.47 16.22
N PHE A 171 6.11 -15.55 15.68
CA PHE A 171 5.72 -15.61 14.27
C PHE A 171 6.92 -15.43 13.32
N LEU A 172 7.80 -14.45 13.58
CA LEU A 172 8.98 -14.17 12.75
C LEU A 172 9.90 -15.40 12.66
N LEU A 173 10.25 -15.99 13.81
CA LEU A 173 11.12 -17.16 13.89
C LEU A 173 10.54 -18.38 13.16
N ASN A 174 9.23 -18.63 13.30
CA ASN A 174 8.53 -19.70 12.57
C ASN A 174 8.53 -19.48 11.04
N ASN A 175 8.77 -18.26 10.60
CA ASN A 175 8.91 -17.91 9.18
C ASN A 175 10.38 -17.65 8.77
N HIS A 176 11.35 -18.14 9.57
CA HIS A 176 12.79 -18.00 9.33
C HIS A 176 13.27 -16.54 9.23
N LEU A 177 12.61 -15.63 9.95
CA LEU A 177 13.01 -14.25 10.11
C LEU A 177 13.70 -14.05 11.45
N THR A 178 14.71 -13.18 11.48
CA THR A 178 15.39 -12.78 12.70
C THR A 178 14.44 -12.08 13.66
N LYS A 179 14.71 -12.21 14.96
CA LYS A 179 13.92 -11.57 16.00
C LYS A 179 14.17 -10.06 16.00
N LEU A 180 13.11 -9.30 16.26
CA LEU A 180 13.18 -7.89 16.55
C LEU A 180 13.32 -7.66 18.05
N THR A 181 13.88 -6.52 18.41
CA THR A 181 14.00 -6.01 19.78
C THR A 181 13.63 -4.53 19.77
N VAL A 182 13.75 -3.86 20.90
CA VAL A 182 13.56 -2.41 21.01
C VAL A 182 14.81 -1.69 21.49
N TYR A 183 14.97 -0.43 21.08
CA TYR A 183 16.06 0.43 21.55
C TYR A 183 15.92 0.74 23.04
N ASP A 184 14.70 1.11 23.47
CA ASP A 184 14.36 1.39 24.86
C ASP A 184 13.21 0.49 25.32
N LYS A 185 13.49 -0.35 26.31
CA LYS A 185 12.50 -1.28 26.90
C LYS A 185 11.40 -0.56 27.68
N ASN A 186 11.62 0.69 28.08
CA ASN A 186 10.65 1.51 28.80
C ASN A 186 9.69 2.23 27.86
N GLN A 187 9.99 2.26 26.55
CA GLN A 187 9.11 2.84 25.54
C GLN A 187 8.16 1.80 24.96
N GLN A 188 7.04 2.30 24.41
CA GLN A 188 6.08 1.46 23.71
C GLN A 188 6.69 0.84 22.46
N LEU A 189 6.14 -0.30 22.04
CA LEU A 189 6.44 -0.86 20.73
C LEU A 189 6.02 0.14 19.66
N SER A 190 6.96 0.66 18.88
CA SER A 190 6.67 1.60 17.79
C SER A 190 7.73 1.47 16.71
N VAL A 191 7.45 2.03 15.53
CA VAL A 191 8.43 2.04 14.42
C VAL A 191 9.76 2.66 14.84
N ASN A 192 9.73 3.74 15.61
CA ASN A 192 10.93 4.45 16.08
C ASN A 192 11.70 3.71 17.17
N ASN A 193 11.03 2.80 17.89
CA ASN A 193 11.65 2.03 18.96
C ASN A 193 12.07 0.62 18.49
N LEU A 194 11.73 0.19 17.27
CA LEU A 194 12.10 -1.12 16.74
C LEU A 194 13.57 -1.18 16.31
N THR A 195 14.24 -2.29 16.62
CA THR A 195 15.59 -2.57 16.15
C THR A 195 15.88 -4.07 16.07
N CYS A 196 17.11 -4.43 15.69
CA CYS A 196 17.61 -5.79 15.67
C CYS A 196 19.07 -5.81 16.12
N HIS A 197 19.42 -6.66 17.08
CA HIS A 197 20.79 -6.72 17.60
C HIS A 197 21.79 -7.32 16.60
N HIS A 198 21.37 -8.30 15.82
CA HIS A 198 22.26 -8.98 14.89
C HIS A 198 21.48 -9.64 13.75
N VAL A 199 22.02 -9.52 12.54
CA VAL A 199 21.59 -10.29 11.38
C VAL A 199 22.83 -10.63 10.55
N ASP A 200 22.97 -11.91 10.20
CA ASP A 200 24.09 -12.35 9.38
C ASP A 200 24.00 -11.74 7.98
N PRO A 201 25.12 -11.22 7.43
CA PRO A 201 25.13 -10.76 6.05
C PRO A 201 24.95 -11.95 5.09
N VAL A 202 24.22 -11.72 4.01
CA VAL A 202 24.15 -12.68 2.88
C VAL A 202 25.46 -12.73 2.10
N GLN A 203 25.59 -13.72 1.20
CA GLN A 203 26.77 -13.98 0.37
C GLN A 203 27.41 -12.73 -0.25
N GLN A 204 28.73 -12.79 -0.44
CA GLN A 204 29.47 -11.80 -1.21
C GLN A 204 29.07 -11.88 -2.70
N ASN A 205 29.09 -10.74 -3.41
CA ASN A 205 28.73 -10.55 -4.83
C ASN A 205 27.24 -10.38 -5.18
N MET A 206 26.40 -10.00 -4.23
CA MET A 206 25.02 -9.60 -4.54
C MET A 206 24.99 -8.29 -5.35
N PRO A 207 24.09 -8.12 -6.35
CA PRO A 207 24.02 -6.89 -7.14
C PRO A 207 23.62 -5.67 -6.31
N LEU A 208 23.95 -4.47 -6.78
CA LEU A 208 23.62 -3.26 -6.04
C LEU A 208 22.10 -3.01 -6.04
N VAL A 209 21.53 -2.71 -4.87
CA VAL A 209 20.15 -2.24 -4.70
C VAL A 209 20.17 -0.75 -4.32
N SER A 210 19.53 0.08 -5.14
CA SER A 210 19.30 1.50 -4.82
C SER A 210 17.96 1.66 -4.09
N ILE A 211 17.98 2.24 -2.90
CA ILE A 211 16.79 2.48 -2.07
C ILE A 211 16.48 3.97 -2.08
N LEU A 212 15.29 4.34 -2.54
CA LEU A 212 14.83 5.72 -2.56
C LEU A 212 14.05 6.03 -1.28
N VAL A 213 14.47 7.06 -0.53
CA VAL A 213 13.82 7.52 0.70
C VAL A 213 13.45 8.99 0.53
N THR A 214 12.16 9.31 0.45
CA THR A 214 11.70 10.71 0.35
C THR A 214 11.36 11.25 1.73
N VAL A 215 11.87 12.43 2.06
CA VAL A 215 11.80 13.01 3.39
C VAL A 215 11.16 14.39 3.31
N TYR A 216 10.09 14.60 4.07
CA TYR A 216 9.52 15.92 4.32
C TYR A 216 9.06 15.99 5.77
N ASN A 217 9.72 16.83 6.56
CA ASN A 217 9.43 17.02 7.99
C ASN A 217 9.34 15.69 8.77
N ALA A 218 10.41 14.90 8.74
CA ALA A 218 10.49 13.57 9.33
C ALA A 218 11.53 13.50 10.46
N SER A 219 11.80 14.61 11.14
CA SER A 219 12.82 14.72 12.16
C SER A 219 12.75 13.62 13.24
N ASP A 220 11.54 13.23 13.64
CA ASP A 220 11.30 12.24 14.69
C ASP A 220 11.53 10.79 14.25
N THR A 221 11.46 10.51 12.94
CA THR A 221 11.43 9.14 12.42
C THR A 221 12.63 8.80 11.55
N ILE A 222 13.28 9.80 10.97
CA ILE A 222 14.27 9.59 9.91
C ILE A 222 15.48 8.78 10.37
N VAL A 223 15.92 8.95 11.62
CA VAL A 223 17.07 8.20 12.16
C VAL A 223 16.75 6.72 12.22
N ALA A 224 15.63 6.32 12.83
CA ALA A 224 15.21 4.92 12.91
C ALA A 224 14.96 4.31 11.52
N CYS A 225 14.36 5.08 10.60
CA CYS A 225 14.17 4.65 9.22
C CYS A 225 15.52 4.32 8.54
N ILE A 226 16.48 5.24 8.56
CA ILE A 226 17.79 5.04 7.90
C ILE A 226 18.60 3.95 8.60
N ASP A 227 18.62 3.90 9.94
CA ASP A 227 19.30 2.84 10.68
C ASP A 227 18.76 1.45 10.31
N SER A 228 17.44 1.31 10.08
CA SER A 228 16.86 0.04 9.62
C SER A 228 17.36 -0.41 8.24
N LEU A 229 17.69 0.55 7.36
CA LEU A 229 18.26 0.28 6.04
C LEU A 229 19.76 0.00 6.10
N LEU A 230 20.50 0.70 6.96
CA LEU A 230 21.93 0.49 7.14
C LEU A 230 22.25 -0.90 7.72
N ASN A 231 21.33 -1.42 8.56
CA ASN A 231 21.44 -2.69 9.27
C ASN A 231 20.78 -3.88 8.56
N GLN A 232 20.53 -3.80 7.25
CA GLN A 232 20.02 -4.95 6.48
C GLN A 232 21.04 -6.10 6.39
N SER A 233 20.59 -7.36 6.29
CA SER A 233 21.43 -8.52 5.95
C SER A 233 22.05 -8.37 4.55
N TYR A 234 21.33 -7.71 3.64
CA TYR A 234 21.82 -7.33 2.33
C TYR A 234 22.72 -6.10 2.41
N LYS A 235 24.04 -6.27 2.19
CA LYS A 235 25.01 -5.19 2.41
C LYS A 235 25.28 -4.28 1.20
N ASN A 236 25.11 -4.79 -0.03
CA ASN A 236 25.41 -4.01 -1.25
C ASN A 236 24.28 -3.04 -1.58
N LEU A 237 24.20 -1.93 -0.83
CA LEU A 237 23.14 -0.94 -0.89
C LEU A 237 23.67 0.44 -1.28
N GLN A 238 22.85 1.17 -2.02
CA GLN A 238 22.93 2.62 -2.19
C GLN A 238 21.65 3.22 -1.61
N ILE A 239 21.74 4.12 -0.63
CA ILE A 239 20.58 4.74 0.01
C ILE A 239 20.49 6.18 -0.50
N ILE A 240 19.54 6.45 -1.37
CA ILE A 240 19.32 7.77 -1.96
C ILE A 240 18.21 8.44 -1.19
N ILE A 241 18.57 9.45 -0.41
CA ILE A 241 17.66 10.21 0.42
C ILE A 241 17.35 11.52 -0.32
N ILE A 242 16.07 11.81 -0.51
CA ILE A 242 15.59 13.03 -1.16
C ILE A 242 14.86 13.88 -0.13
N ASN A 243 15.51 14.93 0.37
CA ASN A 243 14.88 15.94 1.21
C ASN A 243 14.01 16.85 0.34
N ASP A 244 12.69 16.71 0.47
CA ASP A 244 11.67 17.40 -0.31
C ASP A 244 11.31 18.74 0.33
N CYS A 245 12.32 19.59 0.55
CA CYS A 245 12.19 20.92 1.15
C CYS A 245 11.65 20.88 2.60
N SER A 246 12.24 20.05 3.47
CA SER A 246 11.89 20.04 4.90
C SER A 246 12.20 21.38 5.57
N THR A 247 11.35 21.78 6.52
CA THR A 247 11.46 23.01 7.30
C THR A 247 11.84 22.76 8.77
N ASP A 248 11.89 21.50 9.19
CA ASP A 248 12.40 21.07 10.50
C ASP A 248 13.91 20.72 10.43
N ASP A 249 14.45 20.10 11.47
CA ASP A 249 15.85 19.64 11.56
C ASP A 249 16.13 18.35 10.79
N SER A 250 15.22 17.87 9.93
CA SER A 250 15.43 16.67 9.10
C SER A 250 16.71 16.77 8.26
N LEU A 251 16.93 17.90 7.58
CA LEU A 251 18.11 18.07 6.71
C LEU A 251 19.43 17.97 7.49
N GLN A 252 19.47 18.56 8.69
CA GLN A 252 20.65 18.52 9.56
C GLN A 252 20.96 17.08 10.00
N LYS A 253 19.93 16.32 10.42
CA LYS A 253 20.05 14.90 10.76
C LYS A 253 20.53 14.06 9.57
N LEU A 254 20.00 14.33 8.38
CA LEU A 254 20.39 13.66 7.15
C LEU A 254 21.85 13.91 6.77
N GLN A 255 22.32 15.15 6.88
CA GLN A 255 23.74 15.49 6.67
C GLN A 255 24.65 14.75 7.65
N ALA A 256 24.26 14.66 8.92
CA ALA A 256 25.00 13.90 9.92
C ALA A 256 25.05 12.40 9.60
N LEU A 257 23.94 11.80 9.14
CA LEU A 257 23.89 10.39 8.72
C LEU A 257 24.75 10.15 7.48
N LYS A 258 24.66 11.03 6.47
CA LYS A 258 25.50 10.97 5.26
C LYS A 258 26.98 10.93 5.62
N ASN A 259 27.42 11.81 6.52
CA ASN A 259 28.83 11.88 6.93
C ASN A 259 29.32 10.60 7.63
N LYS A 260 28.40 9.77 8.18
CA LYS A 260 28.72 8.51 8.85
C LYS A 260 28.77 7.30 7.91
N ASP A 261 28.02 7.29 6.81
CA ASP A 261 27.96 6.14 5.91
C ASP A 261 28.04 6.54 4.43
N LYS A 262 29.05 6.00 3.73
CA LYS A 262 29.35 6.29 2.32
C LYS A 262 28.28 5.76 1.35
N ARG A 263 27.43 4.83 1.78
CA ARG A 263 26.31 4.30 0.97
C ARG A 263 25.19 5.32 0.78
N ILE A 264 25.16 6.39 1.59
CA ILE A 264 24.14 7.42 1.54
C ILE A 264 24.51 8.47 0.49
N VAL A 265 23.54 8.76 -0.38
CA VAL A 265 23.53 9.91 -1.30
C VAL A 265 22.37 10.81 -0.86
N LEU A 266 22.64 12.07 -0.56
CA LEU A 266 21.62 13.02 -0.13
C LEU A 266 21.34 14.03 -1.25
N ILE A 267 20.06 14.13 -1.63
CA ILE A 267 19.56 15.09 -2.60
C ILE A 267 18.66 16.07 -1.85
N ASP A 268 18.94 17.36 -1.95
CA ASP A 268 18.16 18.42 -1.33
C ASP A 268 17.39 19.20 -2.40
N LEU A 269 16.06 19.17 -2.31
CA LEU A 269 15.17 19.84 -3.25
C LEU A 269 14.78 21.24 -2.73
N PRO A 270 14.82 22.27 -3.59
CA PRO A 270 14.54 23.63 -3.16
C PRO A 270 13.04 23.96 -3.07
N LYS A 271 12.15 23.05 -3.51
CA LYS A 271 10.69 23.16 -3.40
C LYS A 271 10.09 21.82 -3.01
N ASN A 272 8.96 21.85 -2.31
CA ASN A 272 8.19 20.66 -1.98
C ASN A 272 7.36 20.20 -3.20
N VAL A 273 7.82 19.16 -3.88
CA VAL A 273 7.20 18.59 -5.09
C VAL A 273 6.47 17.27 -4.81
N GLY A 274 6.52 16.78 -3.58
CA GLY A 274 5.85 15.56 -3.14
C GLY A 274 6.63 14.29 -3.49
N THR A 275 6.29 13.21 -2.77
CA THR A 275 7.05 11.94 -2.77
C THR A 275 7.29 11.35 -4.15
N PHE A 276 6.32 11.39 -5.07
CA PHE A 276 6.49 10.71 -6.36
C PHE A 276 7.42 11.46 -7.31
N VAL A 277 7.37 12.79 -7.32
CA VAL A 277 8.35 13.60 -8.06
C VAL A 277 9.73 13.44 -7.44
N ALA A 278 9.82 13.53 -6.11
CA ALA A 278 11.08 13.31 -5.39
C ALA A 278 11.68 11.91 -5.67
N LYS A 279 10.86 10.85 -5.70
CA LYS A 279 11.27 9.49 -6.11
C LYS A 279 11.77 9.48 -7.56
N ASN A 280 11.07 10.13 -8.48
CA ASN A 280 11.49 10.23 -9.88
C ASN A 280 12.84 10.94 -10.05
N ILE A 281 13.06 12.06 -9.34
CA ILE A 281 14.35 12.78 -9.33
C ILE A 281 15.44 11.87 -8.74
N GLY A 282 15.20 11.27 -7.57
CA GLY A 282 16.14 10.37 -6.91
C GLY A 282 16.50 9.14 -7.76
N ALA A 283 15.55 8.61 -8.53
CA ALA A 283 15.78 7.46 -9.40
C ALA A 283 16.79 7.74 -10.53
N THR A 284 17.01 9.00 -10.90
CA THR A 284 18.05 9.38 -11.88
C THR A 284 19.48 9.17 -11.34
N TYR A 285 19.63 9.17 -10.01
CA TYR A 285 20.89 8.92 -9.30
C TYR A 285 21.10 7.45 -8.91
N ALA A 286 20.09 6.59 -9.15
CA ALA A 286 20.16 5.17 -8.85
C ALA A 286 21.10 4.44 -9.81
N THR A 287 22.13 3.79 -9.29
CA THR A 287 23.09 3.00 -10.08
C THR A 287 22.86 1.50 -9.96
N GLY A 288 22.05 1.06 -8.99
CA GLY A 288 21.75 -0.35 -8.73
C GLY A 288 21.12 -1.10 -9.90
N GLU A 289 21.29 -2.42 -9.90
CA GLU A 289 20.51 -3.29 -10.80
C GLU A 289 19.02 -3.22 -10.44
N PHE A 290 18.74 -3.12 -9.14
CA PHE A 290 17.40 -3.02 -8.59
C PHE A 290 17.16 -1.66 -7.94
N ILE A 291 15.90 -1.19 -8.01
CA ILE A 291 15.40 -0.07 -7.22
C ILE A 291 14.30 -0.57 -6.29
N THR A 292 14.26 -0.04 -5.06
CA THR A 292 13.07 -0.07 -4.20
C THR A 292 12.90 1.28 -3.50
N CYS A 293 11.86 1.44 -2.68
CA CYS A 293 11.60 2.64 -1.90
C CYS A 293 11.31 2.31 -0.44
N GLN A 294 11.50 3.28 0.43
CA GLN A 294 11.10 3.24 1.84
C GLN A 294 10.51 4.61 2.20
N ASP A 295 9.38 4.64 2.89
CA ASP A 295 8.84 5.89 3.42
C ASP A 295 9.63 6.30 4.68
N SER A 296 9.85 7.60 4.89
CA SER A 296 10.76 8.14 5.91
C SER A 296 10.34 7.91 7.37
N ASP A 297 9.16 7.33 7.56
CA ASP A 297 8.56 6.97 8.84
C ASP A 297 8.23 5.48 8.96
N ASP A 298 8.86 4.65 8.12
CA ASP A 298 8.72 3.19 8.16
C ASP A 298 10.02 2.51 8.61
N PHE A 299 9.90 1.35 9.27
CA PHE A 299 11.00 0.47 9.63
C PHE A 299 11.06 -0.73 8.68
N ALA A 300 12.23 -0.99 8.09
CA ALA A 300 12.48 -2.17 7.28
C ALA A 300 12.95 -3.32 8.18
N HIS A 301 12.29 -4.49 8.08
CA HIS A 301 12.80 -5.69 8.73
C HIS A 301 14.24 -5.97 8.25
N PRO A 302 15.18 -6.44 9.10
CA PRO A 302 16.60 -6.60 8.73
C PRO A 302 16.85 -7.48 7.51
N GLN A 303 15.93 -8.40 7.19
CA GLN A 303 16.02 -9.27 6.02
C GLN A 303 15.12 -8.83 4.85
N LYS A 304 14.55 -7.62 4.88
CA LYS A 304 13.60 -7.17 3.84
C LYS A 304 14.22 -7.20 2.45
N ILE A 305 15.37 -6.55 2.26
CA ILE A 305 16.00 -6.42 0.95
C ILE A 305 16.49 -7.76 0.43
N GLU A 306 17.03 -8.60 1.30
CA GLU A 306 17.39 -9.98 0.97
C GLU A 306 16.18 -10.77 0.46
N GLN A 307 15.10 -10.82 1.24
CA GLN A 307 13.90 -11.58 0.91
C GLN A 307 13.27 -11.10 -0.40
N GLN A 308 13.31 -9.79 -0.68
CA GLN A 308 12.85 -9.22 -1.95
C GLN A 308 13.77 -9.50 -3.13
N THR A 309 15.09 -9.59 -2.91
CA THR A 309 16.05 -9.73 -4.01
C THR A 309 16.21 -11.18 -4.45
N LEU A 310 16.22 -12.14 -3.51
CA LEU A 310 16.46 -13.56 -3.81
C LEU A 310 15.56 -14.14 -4.92
N PRO A 311 14.22 -13.89 -4.93
CA PRO A 311 13.37 -14.38 -6.01
C PRO A 311 13.77 -13.82 -7.39
N LEU A 312 14.17 -12.56 -7.47
CA LEU A 312 14.60 -11.93 -8.74
C LEU A 312 15.93 -12.49 -9.23
N LEU A 313 16.82 -12.90 -8.34
CA LEU A 313 18.06 -13.58 -8.74
C LEU A 313 17.80 -14.99 -9.25
N SER A 314 16.86 -15.69 -8.61
CA SER A 314 16.50 -17.07 -8.98
C SER A 314 15.72 -17.17 -10.29
N ASP A 315 14.93 -16.14 -10.65
CA ASP A 315 14.06 -16.15 -11.82
C ASP A 315 14.19 -14.85 -12.61
N LYS A 316 14.85 -14.92 -13.78
CA LYS A 316 15.03 -13.76 -14.67
C LYS A 316 13.71 -13.24 -15.25
N ASN A 317 12.64 -14.05 -15.25
CA ASN A 317 11.32 -13.63 -15.71
C ASN A 317 10.57 -12.80 -14.66
N LEU A 318 10.99 -12.85 -13.39
CA LEU A 318 10.49 -11.91 -12.39
C LEU A 318 11.10 -10.53 -12.63
N ILE A 319 10.22 -9.55 -12.71
CA ILE A 319 10.57 -8.14 -12.95
C ILE A 319 10.51 -7.35 -11.65
N ALA A 320 9.59 -7.70 -10.75
CA ALA A 320 9.49 -7.07 -9.44
C ALA A 320 9.05 -8.04 -8.35
N THR A 321 9.44 -7.72 -7.12
CA THR A 321 8.95 -8.32 -5.89
C THR A 321 8.39 -7.24 -4.97
N LEU A 322 7.45 -7.61 -4.11
CA LEU A 322 6.96 -6.74 -3.05
C LEU A 322 6.66 -7.55 -1.80
N SER A 323 6.91 -6.97 -0.64
CA SER A 323 6.49 -7.55 0.63
C SER A 323 5.14 -7.00 1.07
N ASP A 324 4.64 -7.59 2.14
CA ASP A 324 3.56 -6.98 2.90
C ASP A 324 4.12 -6.07 4.01
N TRP A 325 3.24 -5.21 4.52
CA TRP A 325 3.49 -4.35 5.68
C TRP A 325 2.51 -4.65 6.82
N LEU A 326 2.91 -4.26 8.02
CA LEU A 326 2.02 -4.02 9.16
C LEU A 326 2.05 -2.54 9.50
N ARG A 327 0.98 -2.01 10.08
CA ARG A 327 0.98 -0.65 10.61
C ARG A 327 0.91 -0.68 12.13
N ILE A 328 1.74 0.13 12.77
CA ILE A 328 1.81 0.26 14.24
C ILE A 328 1.75 1.74 14.59
N ASP A 329 0.93 2.11 15.56
CA ASP A 329 0.92 3.45 16.14
C ASP A 329 1.95 3.62 17.27
N GLU A 330 2.08 4.85 17.77
CA GLU A 330 2.99 5.19 18.86
C GLU A 330 2.65 4.52 20.21
N HIS A 331 1.46 3.92 20.34
CA HIS A 331 1.00 3.17 21.50
C HIS A 331 1.17 1.65 21.35
N GLY A 332 1.83 1.22 20.26
CA GLY A 332 2.04 -0.19 19.94
C GLY A 332 0.78 -0.94 19.56
N GLN A 333 -0.25 -0.25 19.08
CA GLN A 333 -1.44 -0.88 18.52
C GLN A 333 -1.22 -1.11 17.03
N PHE A 334 -1.49 -2.34 16.60
CA PHE A 334 -1.51 -2.64 15.19
C PHE A 334 -2.76 -2.00 14.57
N TYR A 335 -2.58 -1.24 13.50
CA TYR A 335 -3.65 -0.47 12.90
C TYR A 335 -4.05 -1.04 11.53
N ILE A 336 -5.36 -1.11 11.27
CA ILE A 336 -5.87 -1.20 9.89
C ILE A 336 -7.27 -0.60 9.73
N ARG A 337 -7.46 0.14 8.62
CA ARG A 337 -8.74 0.73 8.20
C ARG A 337 -9.91 -0.26 8.16
N GLN A 338 -9.66 -1.54 7.85
CA GLN A 338 -10.69 -2.57 7.67
C GLN A 338 -10.90 -3.45 8.91
N PHE A 339 -10.35 -3.11 10.08
CA PHE A 339 -10.34 -3.95 11.30
C PHE A 339 -9.60 -5.29 11.19
N TYR A 340 -9.69 -5.99 10.07
CA TYR A 340 -9.06 -7.28 9.78
C TYR A 340 -9.12 -7.59 8.27
N PRO A 341 -8.12 -8.25 7.64
CA PRO A 341 -6.82 -8.71 8.17
C PRO A 341 -5.77 -7.58 8.24
N PHE A 342 -4.83 -7.63 9.18
CA PHE A 342 -3.80 -6.61 9.44
C PHE A 342 -2.67 -6.55 8.40
N LEU A 343 -2.20 -7.71 7.93
CA LEU A 343 -1.15 -7.83 6.93
C LEU A 343 -1.67 -7.37 5.57
N ARG A 344 -0.95 -6.44 4.95
CA ARG A 344 -1.38 -5.81 3.70
C ARG A 344 -0.25 -5.69 2.72
N GLN A 345 -0.56 -5.88 1.45
CA GLN A 345 0.35 -5.59 0.36
C GLN A 345 0.88 -4.15 0.47
N ASN A 346 2.19 -3.97 0.36
CA ASN A 346 2.84 -2.68 0.35
C ASN A 346 3.10 -2.22 -1.10
N PRO A 347 2.26 -1.36 -1.69
CA PRO A 347 2.50 -0.82 -3.03
C PRO A 347 3.59 0.26 -3.07
N ALA A 348 4.00 0.81 -1.92
CA ALA A 348 4.97 1.89 -1.83
C ALA A 348 6.42 1.41 -1.96
N SER A 349 6.69 0.11 -1.78
CA SER A 349 8.03 -0.48 -1.71
C SER A 349 8.22 -1.73 -2.61
N PRO A 350 7.83 -1.72 -3.90
CA PRO A 350 8.23 -2.77 -4.82
C PRO A 350 9.74 -2.68 -5.08
N LEU A 351 10.43 -3.82 -5.08
CA LEU A 351 11.81 -3.95 -5.55
C LEU A 351 11.79 -4.48 -6.98
N PHE A 352 12.39 -3.75 -7.92
CA PHE A 352 12.23 -4.04 -9.35
C PHE A 352 13.51 -3.84 -10.17
N ARG A 353 13.60 -4.50 -11.33
CA ARG A 353 14.72 -4.35 -12.28
C ARG A 353 14.73 -2.96 -12.89
N ARG A 354 15.69 -2.12 -12.49
CA ARG A 354 15.74 -0.69 -12.81
C ARG A 354 15.62 -0.41 -14.31
N LYS A 355 16.58 -0.91 -15.10
CA LYS A 355 16.68 -0.59 -16.54
C LYS A 355 15.43 -0.99 -17.30
N LEU A 356 14.93 -2.21 -17.07
CA LEU A 356 13.78 -2.75 -17.80
C LEU A 356 12.50 -1.97 -17.47
N VAL A 357 12.24 -1.69 -16.20
CA VAL A 357 11.06 -0.93 -15.78
C VAL A 357 11.10 0.50 -16.31
N MET A 358 12.23 1.20 -16.14
CA MET A 358 12.38 2.57 -16.66
C MET A 358 12.20 2.68 -18.18
N GLN A 359 12.59 1.63 -18.92
CA GLN A 359 12.43 1.59 -20.38
C GLN A 359 11.02 1.23 -20.83
N LYS A 360 10.37 0.25 -20.18
CA LYS A 360 9.11 -0.34 -20.67
C LYS A 360 7.86 0.28 -20.06
N THR A 361 7.95 0.80 -18.84
CA THR A 361 6.79 1.38 -18.15
C THR A 361 7.02 2.84 -17.80
N GLY A 362 8.27 3.22 -17.54
CA GLY A 362 8.62 4.42 -16.77
C GLY A 362 8.26 4.28 -15.29
N LEU A 363 8.51 5.33 -14.51
CA LEU A 363 8.41 5.31 -13.04
C LEU A 363 7.06 5.84 -12.55
N TRP A 364 7.02 6.67 -11.50
CA TRP A 364 5.77 7.11 -10.88
C TRP A 364 5.14 8.28 -11.63
N HIS A 365 3.80 8.37 -11.58
CA HIS A 365 3.09 9.55 -12.06
C HIS A 365 3.32 10.76 -11.13
N ASN A 366 3.51 11.95 -11.72
CA ASN A 366 3.73 13.21 -11.00
C ASN A 366 2.43 13.75 -10.39
N VAL A 367 2.02 13.17 -9.26
CA VAL A 367 0.85 13.60 -8.46
C VAL A 367 1.16 13.64 -6.98
N ARG A 368 0.34 14.34 -6.19
CA ARG A 368 0.53 14.46 -4.74
C ARG A 368 0.41 13.14 -3.96
N THR A 369 -0.49 12.23 -4.36
CA THR A 369 -0.74 10.96 -3.63
C THR A 369 -1.27 9.85 -4.54
N GLY A 370 -1.03 8.58 -4.17
CA GLY A 370 -1.63 7.40 -4.79
C GLY A 370 -0.97 6.86 -6.06
N ALA A 371 0.16 7.40 -6.51
CA ALA A 371 0.87 6.91 -7.71
C ALA A 371 1.63 5.59 -7.48
N ASP A 372 1.86 5.19 -6.23
CA ASP A 372 2.38 3.86 -5.85
C ASP A 372 1.45 2.73 -6.30
N SER A 373 0.14 2.93 -6.09
CA SER A 373 -0.90 1.98 -6.51
C SER A 373 -1.01 1.91 -8.02
N GLU A 374 -0.92 3.05 -8.71
CA GLU A 374 -0.90 3.09 -10.18
C GLU A 374 0.34 2.37 -10.72
N PHE A 375 1.52 2.69 -10.19
CA PHE A 375 2.79 2.12 -10.63
C PHE A 375 2.80 0.60 -10.51
N LEU A 376 2.39 0.06 -9.36
CA LEU A 376 2.33 -1.38 -9.16
C LEU A 376 1.34 -2.08 -10.11
N GLU A 377 0.17 -1.48 -10.36
CA GLU A 377 -0.79 -2.05 -11.30
C GLU A 377 -0.31 -1.92 -12.75
N ARG A 378 0.39 -0.84 -13.12
CA ARG A 378 1.02 -0.71 -14.43
C ARG A 378 2.10 -1.75 -14.65
N LEU A 379 2.92 -2.09 -13.66
CA LEU A 379 3.88 -3.20 -13.76
C LEU A 379 3.16 -4.52 -14.12
N LYS A 380 2.03 -4.81 -13.47
CA LYS A 380 1.22 -6.01 -13.74
C LYS A 380 0.59 -6.00 -15.12
N VAL A 381 0.14 -4.83 -15.59
CA VAL A 381 -0.43 -4.68 -16.93
C VAL A 381 0.64 -4.90 -18.01
N VAL A 382 1.82 -4.30 -17.85
CA VAL A 382 2.86 -4.32 -18.90
C VAL A 382 3.63 -5.65 -18.94
N PHE A 383 4.00 -6.20 -17.78
CA PHE A 383 4.80 -7.42 -17.71
C PHE A 383 3.97 -8.69 -17.45
N GLY A 384 2.72 -8.52 -17.04
CA GLY A 384 1.88 -9.62 -16.60
C GLY A 384 2.02 -9.90 -15.10
N ASN A 385 0.95 -10.45 -14.55
CA ASN A 385 0.80 -10.75 -13.12
C ASN A 385 1.83 -11.80 -12.62
N HIS A 386 2.26 -12.73 -13.46
CA HIS A 386 3.26 -13.77 -13.16
C HIS A 386 4.68 -13.22 -13.03
N ALA A 387 4.95 -12.04 -13.61
CA ALA A 387 6.24 -11.36 -13.54
C ALA A 387 6.46 -10.60 -12.21
N ILE A 388 5.45 -10.59 -11.34
CA ILE A 388 5.46 -9.90 -10.05
C ILE A 388 5.24 -10.94 -8.95
N ALA A 389 6.19 -11.06 -8.02
CA ALA A 389 6.08 -11.99 -6.90
C ALA A 389 5.79 -11.26 -5.59
N ARG A 390 4.73 -11.68 -4.88
CA ARG A 390 4.37 -11.13 -3.56
C ARG A 390 4.90 -12.02 -2.45
N ILE A 391 5.65 -11.41 -1.53
CA ILE A 391 6.16 -12.02 -0.30
C ILE A 391 5.18 -11.71 0.82
N LYS A 392 4.42 -12.72 1.26
CA LYS A 392 3.38 -12.56 2.29
C LYS A 392 3.96 -12.58 3.71
N LEU A 393 4.99 -11.77 3.94
CA LEU A 393 5.66 -11.60 5.23
C LEU A 393 5.67 -10.12 5.63
N PRO A 394 5.61 -9.80 6.94
CA PRO A 394 5.62 -8.43 7.45
C PRO A 394 7.03 -7.82 7.43
N LEU A 395 7.57 -7.59 6.23
CA LEU A 395 8.95 -7.11 6.07
C LEU A 395 9.06 -5.57 6.18
N THR A 396 7.93 -4.87 6.26
CA THR A 396 7.88 -3.42 6.54
C THR A 396 6.92 -3.15 7.70
N PHE A 397 7.37 -2.39 8.69
CA PHE A 397 6.55 -1.90 9.79
C PHE A 397 6.33 -0.42 9.56
N ALA A 398 5.13 -0.08 9.11
CA ALA A 398 4.77 1.27 8.73
C ALA A 398 4.17 2.05 9.90
N SER A 399 4.54 3.33 10.03
CA SER A 399 4.01 4.15 11.12
C SER A 399 2.53 4.47 10.88
N HIS A 400 1.76 4.46 11.97
CA HIS A 400 0.42 5.03 12.02
C HIS A 400 0.41 6.20 12.99
N ARG A 401 0.33 7.41 12.43
CA ARG A 401 0.34 8.65 13.20
C ARG A 401 -0.63 9.65 12.62
N ASP A 402 -0.98 10.64 13.44
CA ASP A 402 -1.73 11.80 12.98
C ASP A 402 -0.89 12.61 11.97
N ASN A 403 -1.58 13.34 11.08
CA ASN A 403 -0.99 14.21 10.05
C ASN A 403 -0.11 13.56 8.97
N SER A 404 -0.05 12.22 8.86
CA SER A 404 0.52 11.54 7.68
C SER A 404 -0.27 11.86 6.41
N LEU A 405 0.27 11.58 5.21
CA LEU A 405 -0.51 11.71 3.97
C LEU A 405 -1.83 10.92 3.99
N MET A 406 -1.90 9.83 4.76
CA MET A 406 -3.12 9.02 4.91
C MET A 406 -4.11 9.63 5.91
N THR A 407 -3.62 10.30 6.96
CA THR A 407 -4.43 10.77 8.10
C THR A 407 -4.64 12.29 8.11
N SER A 408 -3.94 13.04 7.26
CA SER A 408 -4.01 14.51 7.21
C SER A 408 -5.40 15.02 6.85
N LYS A 409 -5.77 16.18 7.38
CA LYS A 409 -7.06 16.82 7.10
C LYS A 409 -7.21 17.19 5.61
N GLU A 410 -6.11 17.53 4.94
CA GLU A 410 -6.13 18.03 3.57
C GLU A 410 -6.11 16.92 2.52
N PHE A 411 -5.29 15.87 2.70
CA PHE A 411 -5.08 14.82 1.69
C PHE A 411 -5.45 13.42 2.18
N GLY A 412 -5.79 13.27 3.46
CA GLY A 412 -6.07 12.00 4.10
C GLY A 412 -7.37 11.35 3.65
N ILE A 413 -7.46 10.04 3.88
CA ILE A 413 -8.58 9.20 3.45
C ILE A 413 -9.83 9.33 4.32
N TYR A 414 -9.73 10.06 5.44
CA TYR A 414 -10.83 10.34 6.35
C TYR A 414 -11.54 11.67 6.01
N ASN A 415 -10.89 12.55 5.26
CA ASN A 415 -11.57 13.69 4.65
C ASN A 415 -12.40 13.20 3.46
N GLN A 416 -13.71 13.43 3.49
CA GLN A 416 -14.61 12.93 2.46
C GLN A 416 -14.24 13.42 1.05
N LYS A 417 -13.96 14.73 0.90
CA LYS A 417 -13.60 15.32 -0.38
C LYS A 417 -12.30 14.72 -0.90
N SER A 418 -11.29 14.61 -0.05
CA SER A 418 -9.99 14.07 -0.44
C SER A 418 -10.03 12.55 -0.70
N ALA A 419 -10.89 11.81 -0.01
CA ALA A 419 -11.15 10.41 -0.31
C ALA A 419 -11.82 10.24 -1.69
N LEU A 420 -12.75 11.13 -2.06
CA LEU A 420 -13.36 11.16 -3.39
C LEU A 420 -12.34 11.53 -4.47
N ASP A 421 -11.50 12.55 -4.23
CA ASP A 421 -10.41 12.92 -5.15
C ASP A 421 -9.47 11.72 -5.40
N ARG A 422 -9.11 10.95 -4.36
CA ARG A 422 -8.31 9.73 -4.52
C ARG A 422 -9.03 8.65 -5.33
N LEU A 423 -10.33 8.47 -5.11
CA LEU A 423 -11.14 7.52 -5.88
C LEU A 423 -11.24 7.94 -7.36
N ASP A 424 -11.43 9.23 -7.64
CA ASP A 424 -11.44 9.78 -8.99
C ASP A 424 -10.10 9.55 -9.70
N TYR A 425 -8.99 9.84 -9.01
CA TYR A 425 -7.66 9.57 -9.53
C TYR A 425 -7.48 8.09 -9.86
N TRP A 426 -7.89 7.19 -8.96
CA TRP A 426 -7.82 5.75 -9.17
C TRP A 426 -8.66 5.25 -10.35
N GLU A 427 -9.83 5.84 -10.53
CA GLU A 427 -10.69 5.51 -11.65
C GLU A 427 -10.09 6.01 -12.97
N HIS A 428 -9.56 7.24 -13.02
CA HIS A 428 -9.00 7.81 -14.24
C HIS A 428 -7.79 7.05 -14.77
N TRP A 429 -6.83 6.66 -13.92
CA TRP A 429 -5.67 5.91 -14.41
C TRP A 429 -6.03 4.48 -14.83
N ARG A 430 -7.06 3.86 -14.20
CA ARG A 430 -7.56 2.54 -14.63
C ARG A 430 -8.25 2.62 -15.99
N LEU A 431 -9.06 3.64 -16.21
CA LEU A 431 -9.67 3.90 -17.51
C LEU A 431 -8.60 4.15 -18.58
N TRP A 432 -7.55 4.89 -18.25
CA TRP A 432 -6.39 5.07 -19.12
C TRP A 432 -5.69 3.75 -19.45
N HIS A 433 -5.45 2.87 -18.47
CA HIS A 433 -4.90 1.53 -18.73
C HIS A 433 -5.82 0.71 -19.67
N ILE A 434 -7.14 0.73 -19.44
CA ILE A 434 -8.13 0.06 -20.30
C ILE A 434 -8.06 0.60 -21.73
N ASP A 435 -8.03 1.93 -21.88
CA ASP A 435 -7.96 2.60 -23.18
C ASP A 435 -6.68 2.22 -23.95
N CYS A 436 -5.51 2.27 -23.29
CA CYS A 436 -4.25 1.82 -23.87
C CYS A 436 -4.35 0.39 -24.41
N LEU A 437 -4.84 -0.54 -23.57
CA LEU A 437 -4.96 -1.95 -23.94
C LEU A 437 -5.95 -2.19 -25.08
N SER A 438 -7.08 -1.46 -25.09
CA SER A 438 -8.07 -1.54 -26.18
C SER A 438 -7.49 -1.12 -27.53
N LYS A 439 -6.49 -0.23 -27.51
CA LYS A 439 -5.72 0.24 -28.67
C LYS A 439 -4.47 -0.60 -28.94
N GLN A 440 -4.34 -1.77 -28.29
CA GLN A 440 -3.18 -2.67 -28.38
C GLN A 440 -1.85 -1.98 -28.01
N LYS A 441 -1.90 -0.99 -27.11
CA LYS A 441 -0.73 -0.28 -26.58
C LYS A 441 -0.56 -0.59 -25.10
N MET A 442 0.69 -0.55 -24.64
CA MET A 442 0.99 -0.65 -23.21
C MET A 442 0.97 0.73 -22.55
N PRO A 443 0.45 0.88 -21.32
CA PRO A 443 0.51 2.13 -20.60
C PRO A 443 1.95 2.43 -20.18
N VAL A 444 2.45 3.61 -20.55
CA VAL A 444 3.81 4.08 -20.25
C VAL A 444 3.73 5.52 -19.74
N ILE A 445 4.43 5.80 -18.64
CA ILE A 445 4.61 7.16 -18.11
C ILE A 445 6.01 7.63 -18.51
N PRO A 446 6.17 8.79 -19.16
CA PRO A 446 7.50 9.31 -19.49
C PRO A 446 8.38 9.50 -18.26
N ASN A 447 9.69 9.24 -18.40
CA ASN A 447 10.65 9.52 -17.34
C ASN A 447 10.82 11.03 -17.12
N VAL A 448 11.16 11.44 -15.90
CA VAL A 448 11.20 12.86 -15.48
C VAL A 448 12.19 13.73 -16.26
N ASN A 449 13.19 13.11 -16.91
CA ASN A 449 14.21 13.81 -17.72
C ASN A 449 13.81 13.97 -19.19
N MET A 450 12.65 13.44 -19.61
CA MET A 450 12.14 13.65 -20.96
C MET A 450 11.31 14.94 -20.97
N PRO A 451 11.42 15.80 -22.00
CA PRO A 451 10.64 17.02 -22.10
C PRO A 451 9.15 16.70 -21.93
N THR A 452 8.56 17.18 -20.84
CA THR A 452 7.12 17.08 -20.60
C THR A 452 6.39 18.18 -21.35
N GLU A 453 6.59 18.29 -22.67
CA GLU A 453 5.52 18.87 -23.48
C GLU A 453 4.27 18.08 -23.12
N HIS A 454 3.31 18.77 -22.51
CA HIS A 454 2.29 18.23 -21.63
C HIS A 454 1.54 17.02 -22.19
N VAL A 455 2.09 15.81 -22.08
CA VAL A 455 1.35 14.58 -22.39
C VAL A 455 0.37 14.39 -21.25
N LYS A 456 -0.81 15.00 -21.40
CA LYS A 456 -1.92 14.78 -20.49
C LYS A 456 -2.41 13.35 -20.70
N LEU A 457 -1.83 12.41 -19.95
CA LEU A 457 -2.14 10.99 -20.02
C LEU A 457 -3.62 10.73 -19.69
N PHE A 458 -4.10 11.37 -18.63
CA PHE A 458 -5.49 11.33 -18.17
C PHE A 458 -5.77 12.49 -17.21
N SER A 459 -7.04 12.68 -16.86
CA SER A 459 -7.46 13.77 -15.97
C SER A 459 -7.03 13.54 -14.51
N ILE A 460 -6.51 14.58 -13.87
CA ILE A 460 -6.08 14.56 -12.46
C ILE A 460 -7.01 15.49 -11.66
N PRO A 461 -7.54 15.05 -10.51
CA PRO A 461 -8.27 15.95 -9.62
C PRO A 461 -7.41 17.15 -9.21
N LYS A 462 -7.97 18.37 -9.25
CA LYS A 462 -7.22 19.63 -9.05
C LYS A 462 -6.32 19.65 -7.81
N LYS A 463 -6.75 19.04 -6.70
CA LYS A 463 -5.98 18.97 -5.44
C LYS A 463 -4.73 18.09 -5.52
N LEU A 464 -4.68 17.17 -6.48
CA LEU A 464 -3.57 16.24 -6.64
C LEU A 464 -2.56 16.70 -7.69
N VAL A 465 -2.90 17.75 -8.44
CA VAL A 465 -2.03 18.38 -9.44
C VAL A 465 -0.88 19.09 -8.72
N LEU A 466 0.33 18.88 -9.23
CA LEU A 466 1.54 19.58 -8.81
C LEU A 466 1.84 20.70 -9.79
N LYS A 467 2.52 21.76 -9.34
CA LYS A 467 2.92 22.86 -10.23
C LYS A 467 4.14 22.40 -11.04
N SER A 468 4.02 22.44 -12.38
CA SER A 468 5.13 22.08 -13.27
C SER A 468 6.36 22.95 -13.02
N GLU A 469 6.18 24.24 -12.78
CA GLU A 469 7.26 25.19 -12.45
C GLU A 469 8.08 24.75 -11.24
N ASP A 470 7.44 24.23 -10.18
CA ASP A 470 8.16 23.74 -8.99
C ASP A 470 8.97 22.48 -9.30
N ILE A 471 8.46 21.62 -10.19
CA ILE A 471 9.15 20.40 -10.65
C ILE A 471 10.37 20.78 -11.47
N ASP A 472 10.21 21.65 -12.47
CA ASP A 472 11.28 22.11 -13.35
C ASP A 472 12.37 22.84 -12.54
N TYR A 473 11.95 23.66 -11.58
CA TYR A 473 12.87 24.32 -10.66
C TYR A 473 13.68 23.32 -9.82
N CYS A 474 13.04 22.25 -9.32
CA CYS A 474 13.77 21.19 -8.61
C CYS A 474 14.73 20.43 -9.52
N LEU A 475 14.35 20.13 -10.77
CA LEU A 475 15.23 19.46 -11.72
C LEU A 475 16.50 20.27 -12.03
N LEU A 476 16.40 21.60 -12.07
CA LEU A 476 17.52 22.49 -12.37
C LEU A 476 18.37 22.86 -11.14
N HIS A 477 17.78 22.91 -9.95
CA HIS A 477 18.42 23.54 -8.78
C HIS A 477 18.56 22.65 -7.54
N HIS A 478 18.31 21.34 -7.64
CA HIS A 478 18.59 20.43 -6.53
C HIS A 478 20.09 20.33 -6.25
N LYS A 479 20.43 20.09 -4.98
CA LYS A 479 21.81 19.87 -4.54
C LYS A 479 22.04 18.40 -4.24
N VAL A 480 23.25 17.91 -4.53
CA VAL A 480 23.65 16.53 -4.24
C VAL A 480 24.87 16.56 -3.32
N TYR A 481 24.83 15.79 -2.24
CA TYR A 481 25.84 15.70 -1.19
C TYR A 481 26.40 14.28 -1.03
#